data_AF-A0A4R5BWH2-F1
#
_entry.id   AF-A0A4R5BWH2-F1
#
_cell.length_a   1.000
_cell.length_b   1.000
_cell.length_c   1.000
_cell.angle_alpha   90.00
_cell.angle_beta   90.00
_cell.angle_gamma   90.00
#
_symmetry.space_group_name_H-M   'P 1'
#
loop_
_entity.id
_entity.type
_entity.pdbx_description
1 polymer ?
#
loop_
_entity_poly.entity_id
_entity_poly.type
_entity_poly.pdbx_seq_one_letter_code
_entity_poly.pdbx_strand_id
1 'polypeptide(L)'
;MTEIIGRWQAGHSDWLPIPPYEIILEATPPKWLLTYLVFGERQAFIGFDTEEEARRNVVWLKTRCPVYDDDWIDLTPRIHDA
;
A
#
# COMPACT_ATOMS: atom_id res chain seq x y z
N MET A 1 12.55 10.69 9.73
CA MET A 1 12.77 10.08 8.41
C MET A 1 11.57 9.23 8.10
N THR A 2 11.04 9.32 6.88
CA THR A 2 9.91 8.50 6.43
C THR A 2 10.48 7.34 5.62
N GLU A 3 10.11 6.12 5.98
CA GLU A 3 10.58 4.89 5.32
C GLU A 3 9.38 4.10 4.79
N ILE A 4 9.44 3.65 3.54
CA ILE A 4 8.41 2.77 2.97
C ILE A 4 8.66 1.36 3.47
N ILE A 5 7.82 0.90 4.40
CA ILE A 5 7.91 -0.46 4.97
C ILE A 5 7.00 -1.47 4.26
N GLY A 6 6.21 -1.00 3.30
CA GLY A 6 5.33 -1.85 2.50
C GLY A 6 4.79 -1.13 1.28
N ARG A 7 4.77 -1.83 0.14
CA ARG A 7 4.16 -1.34 -1.10
C ARG A 7 3.48 -2.50 -1.81
N TRP A 8 2.21 -2.34 -2.14
CA TRP A 8 1.43 -3.35 -2.84
C TRP A 8 0.69 -2.72 -4.01
N GLN A 9 0.69 -3.40 -5.15
CA GLN A 9 -0.01 -2.95 -6.36
C GLN A 9 -0.92 -4.06 -6.87
N ALA A 10 -2.07 -3.69 -7.44
CA ALA A 10 -2.97 -4.66 -8.05
C ALA A 10 -3.73 -4.09 -9.24
N GLY A 11 -4.22 -5.03 -10.05
CA GLY A 11 -4.96 -4.77 -11.27
C GLY A 11 -4.08 -4.47 -12.48
N HIS A 12 -4.70 -4.50 -13.66
CA HIS A 12 -4.11 -4.11 -14.92
C HIS A 12 -4.96 -3.00 -15.54
N SER A 13 -4.32 -2.00 -16.13
CA SER A 13 -5.00 -0.96 -16.90
C SER A 13 -4.56 -1.05 -18.35
N ASP A 14 -5.51 -1.31 -19.25
CA ASP A 14 -5.26 -1.29 -20.69
C ASP A 14 -5.03 0.13 -21.24
N TRP A 15 -5.37 1.15 -20.44
CA TRP A 15 -5.42 2.56 -20.86
C TRP A 15 -4.27 3.39 -20.30
N LEU A 16 -3.71 3.01 -19.16
CA LEU A 16 -2.65 3.75 -18.47
C LEU A 16 -1.52 2.81 -18.06
N PRO A 17 -0.24 3.18 -18.20
CA PRO A 17 0.88 2.35 -17.80
C PRO A 17 1.12 2.38 -16.28
N ILE A 18 0.05 2.45 -15.48
CA ILE A 18 0.09 2.48 -14.02
C ILE A 18 -0.85 1.42 -13.46
N PRO A 19 -0.54 0.83 -12.29
CA PRO A 19 -1.45 -0.06 -11.61
C PRO A 19 -2.74 0.70 -11.24
N PRO A 20 -3.93 0.11 -11.47
CA PRO A 20 -5.19 0.68 -11.02
C PRO A 20 -5.25 0.91 -9.51
N TYR A 21 -4.62 0.05 -8.72
CA TYR A 21 -4.65 0.13 -7.26
C TYR A 21 -3.26 0.05 -6.67
N GLU A 22 -2.99 0.90 -5.68
CA GLU A 22 -1.74 0.88 -4.95
C GLU A 22 -1.95 1.22 -3.46
N ILE A 23 -1.29 0.45 -2.60
CA ILE A 23 -1.26 0.65 -1.15
C ILE A 23 0.19 0.87 -0.75
N ILE A 24 0.47 1.96 -0.05
CA ILE A 24 1.80 2.30 0.47
C ILE A 24 1.68 2.43 1.98
N LEU A 25 2.53 1.73 2.72
CA LEU A 25 2.66 1.85 4.16
C LEU A 25 4.04 2.43 4.49
N GLU A 26 4.04 3.54 5.19
CA GLU A 26 5.23 4.30 5.55
C GLU A 26 5.38 4.38 7.07
N ALA A 27 6.59 4.09 7.56
CA ALA A 27 6.98 4.41 8.93
C ALA A 27 7.38 5.89 9.00
N THR A 28 6.63 6.69 9.75
CA THR A 28 6.96 8.10 10.02
C THR A 28 6.89 8.33 11.54
N PRO A 29 7.94 7.98 12.30
CA PRO A 29 7.89 8.00 13.76
C PRO A 29 7.39 9.34 14.31
N PRO A 30 6.40 9.33 15.23
CA PRO A 30 5.86 8.16 15.96
C PRO A 30 4.67 7.45 15.28
N LYS A 31 4.33 7.77 14.04
CA LYS A 31 3.14 7.28 13.33
C LYS A 31 3.46 6.32 12.20
N TRP A 32 2.42 5.60 11.77
CA TRP A 32 2.42 4.75 10.58
C TRP A 32 1.41 5.30 9.58
N LEU A 33 1.86 5.69 8.40
CA LEU A 33 1.02 6.33 7.39
C LEU A 33 0.66 5.34 6.30
N LEU A 34 -0.63 5.15 6.08
CA LEU A 34 -1.19 4.31 5.03
C LEU A 34 -1.78 5.20 3.94
N THR A 35 -1.26 5.06 2.73
CA THR A 35 -1.75 5.73 1.53
C THR A 35 -2.41 4.71 0.61
N TYR A 36 -3.63 4.99 0.17
CA TYR A 36 -4.33 4.19 -0.85
C TYR A 36 -4.57 5.05 -2.09
N LEU A 37 -4.12 4.55 -3.23
CA LEU A 37 -4.15 5.21 -4.53
C LEU A 37 -5.02 4.39 -5.49
N VAL A 38 -5.81 5.10 -6.30
CA VAL A 38 -6.61 4.53 -7.39
C VAL A 38 -6.25 5.30 -8.66
N PHE A 39 -5.69 4.61 -9.66
CA PHE A 39 -5.11 5.23 -10.87
C PHE A 39 -4.16 6.40 -10.56
N GLY A 40 -3.33 6.25 -9.52
CA GLY A 40 -2.37 7.28 -9.09
C GLY A 40 -2.98 8.41 -8.25
N GLU A 41 -4.31 8.46 -8.09
CA GLU A 41 -4.99 9.47 -7.29
C GLU A 41 -5.23 8.99 -5.85
N ARG A 42 -4.89 9.82 -4.87
CA ARG A 42 -4.97 9.45 -3.44
C ARG A 42 -6.40 9.44 -2.95
N GLN A 43 -6.94 8.25 -2.71
CA GLN A 43 -8.28 8.03 -2.18
C GLN A 43 -8.32 7.99 -0.65
N ALA A 44 -7.26 7.50 -0.01
CA ALA A 44 -7.15 7.52 1.45
C ALA A 44 -5.72 7.85 1.91
N PHE A 45 -5.63 8.52 3.05
CA PHE A 45 -4.39 8.84 3.75
C PHE A 45 -4.65 8.83 5.25
N ILE A 46 -4.21 7.78 5.95
CA ILE A 46 -4.59 7.50 7.33
C ILE A 46 -3.33 7.27 8.16
N GLY A 47 -3.25 7.94 9.32
CA GLY A 47 -2.19 7.72 10.29
C GLY A 47 -2.64 6.79 11.42
N PHE A 48 -1.79 5.84 11.77
CA PHE A 48 -1.98 4.91 12.89
C PHE A 48 -0.90 5.10 13.95
N ASP A 49 -1.22 4.74 15.18
CA ASP A 49 -0.30 4.79 16.32
C ASP A 49 0.61 3.56 16.40
N THR A 50 0.17 2.44 15.83
CA THR A 50 0.91 1.16 15.86
C THR A 50 1.08 0.56 14.47
N GLU A 51 2.15 -0.21 14.28
CA GLU A 51 2.41 -0.91 13.01
C GLU A 51 1.32 -1.95 12.75
N GLU A 52 0.88 -2.64 13.80
CA GLU A 52 -0.10 -3.71 13.76
C GLU A 52 -1.47 -3.21 13.31
N GLU A 53 -1.89 -2.00 13.73
CA GLU A 53 -3.12 -1.37 13.23
C GLU A 53 -3.00 -1.00 11.76
N ALA A 54 -1.86 -0.44 11.35
CA ALA A 54 -1.63 -0.07 9.98
C ALA A 54 -1.63 -1.29 9.04
N ARG A 55 -0.94 -2.39 9.44
CA ARG A 55 -0.93 -3.65 8.69
C ARG A 55 -2.30 -4.32 8.62
N ARG A 56 -3.09 -4.29 9.70
CA ARG A 56 -4.49 -4.76 9.66
C ARG A 56 -5.32 -3.99 8.63
N ASN A 57 -5.11 -2.68 8.52
CA ASN A 57 -5.80 -1.86 7.53
C ASN A 57 -5.32 -2.12 6.09
N VAL A 58 -4.03 -2.43 5.88
CA VAL A 58 -3.54 -2.91 4.58
C VAL A 58 -4.32 -4.16 4.15
N VAL A 59 -4.41 -5.17 5.02
CA VAL A 59 -5.15 -6.41 4.72
C VAL A 59 -6.62 -6.11 4.42
N TRP A 60 -7.25 -5.27 5.25
CA TRP A 60 -8.64 -4.88 5.02
C TRP A 60 -8.82 -4.18 3.66
N LEU A 61 -7.95 -3.25 3.28
CA LEU A 61 -8.02 -2.56 1.97
C LEU A 61 -7.89 -3.54 0.80
N LYS A 62 -7.00 -4.54 0.89
CA LYS A 62 -6.85 -5.58 -0.15
C LYS A 62 -8.18 -6.30 -0.41
N THR A 63 -8.88 -6.70 0.66
CA THR A 63 -10.18 -7.40 0.57
C THR A 63 -11.34 -6.53 0.05
N ARG A 64 -11.17 -5.21 0.01
CA ARG A 64 -12.19 -4.26 -0.45
C ARG A 64 -11.99 -3.81 -1.89
N CYS A 65 -10.81 -4.03 -2.45
CA CYS A 65 -10.56 -3.68 -3.85
C CYS A 65 -11.27 -4.68 -4.77
N PRO A 66 -11.81 -4.22 -5.91
CA PRO A 66 -12.52 -5.07 -6.87
C PRO A 66 -11.54 -5.87 -7.76
N VAL A 67 -10.50 -6.43 -7.15
CA VAL A 67 -9.50 -7.33 -7.73
C VAL A 67 -9.47 -8.58 -6.88
N TYR A 68 -9.04 -9.72 -7.43
CA TYR A 68 -8.90 -10.92 -6.60
C TYR A 68 -7.72 -10.73 -5.63
N ASP A 69 -7.79 -11.32 -4.43
CA ASP A 69 -6.72 -11.17 -3.43
C ASP A 69 -5.35 -11.65 -3.95
N ASP A 70 -5.34 -12.62 -4.88
CA ASP A 70 -4.15 -13.14 -5.53
C ASP A 70 -3.51 -12.17 -6.57
N ASP A 71 -4.19 -11.06 -6.89
CA ASP A 71 -3.71 -10.06 -7.86
C ASP A 71 -2.77 -9.01 -7.24
N TRP A 72 -2.55 -9.04 -5.92
CA TRP A 72 -1.68 -8.09 -5.22
C TRP A 72 -0.22 -8.49 -5.29
N ILE A 73 0.56 -7.71 -6.05
CA ILE A 73 2.01 -7.83 -6.13
C ILE A 73 2.64 -7.10 -4.94
N ASP A 74 3.43 -7.81 -4.14
CA ASP A 74 4.23 -7.24 -3.07
C ASP A 74 5.54 -6.66 -3.63
N LEU A 75 5.67 -5.34 -3.53
CA LEU A 75 6.81 -4.55 -3.95
C LEU A 75 7.53 -3.91 -2.76
N THR A 76 7.33 -4.46 -1.56
CA THR A 76 8.01 -4.00 -0.34
C THR A 76 9.51 -3.97 -0.61
N PRO A 77 10.19 -2.82 -0.36
CA PRO A 77 11.64 -2.74 -0.52
C PRO A 77 12.30 -3.80 0.36
N ARG A 78 12.88 -4.82 -0.26
CA ARG A 78 13.77 -5.72 0.46
C ARG A 78 15.02 -4.92 0.70
N ILE A 79 15.30 -4.59 1.96
CA ILE A 79 16.61 -4.13 2.36
C ILE A 79 17.55 -5.20 1.83
N HIS A 80 18.31 -4.89 0.78
CA HIS A 80 19.36 -5.77 0.30
C HIS A 80 20.26 -6.04 1.52
N ASP A 81 20.37 -7.32 1.90
CA ASP A 81 21.47 -7.78 2.74
C ASP A 81 22.76 -7.14 2.21
N ALA A 82 23.44 -6.42 3.10
CA ALA A 82 24.70 -5.74 2.84
C ALA A 82 25.80 -6.69 2.34
#